data_AF-A0A2W7C9C8-F1
#
_entry.id   AF-A0A2W7C9C8-F1
#
_cell.length_a   1.000
_cell.length_b   1.000
_cell.length_c   1.000
_cell.angle_alpha   90.00
_cell.angle_beta   90.00
_cell.angle_gamma   90.00
#
_symmetry.space_group_name_H-M   'P 1'
#
loop_
_entity.id
_entity.type
_entity.pdbx_description
1 polymer ?
#
loop_
_entity_poly.entity_id
_entity_poly.type
_entity_poly.pdbx_seq_one_letter_code
_entity_poly.pdbx_strand_id
1 'polypeptide(L)'
;MLADTAAIAAANVADSHVMSRPLAVDMIDRRTREWRRRGELIAVFTAALGGSAVSPMLAAKIEAAAELAVVAEMTRAAFMAGTGATADDVVRTANQAQRAEKALGIAARTKPQKPSLEAYLSGAAA
;
A
#
# COMPACT_ATOMS: atom_id res chain seq x y z
N MET A 1 -36.26 -36.45 -17.62
CA MET A 1 -34.80 -36.60 -17.50
C MET A 1 -34.24 -35.33 -16.90
N LEU A 2 -34.17 -35.26 -15.58
CA LEU A 2 -33.52 -34.15 -14.86
C LEU A 2 -32.24 -34.73 -14.29
N ALA A 3 -31.10 -34.36 -14.89
CA ALA A 3 -29.81 -34.76 -14.40
C ALA A 3 -29.54 -34.09 -13.05
N ASP A 4 -29.09 -34.92 -12.14
CA ASP A 4 -28.79 -34.72 -10.74
C ASP A 4 -27.92 -33.47 -10.48
N THR A 5 -28.57 -32.38 -10.07
CA THR A 5 -27.90 -31.11 -9.73
C THR A 5 -27.06 -31.22 -8.47
N ALA A 6 -27.31 -32.23 -7.62
CA ALA A 6 -26.51 -32.47 -6.41
C ALA A 6 -25.10 -32.97 -6.74
N ALA A 7 -24.95 -33.74 -7.83
CA ALA A 7 -23.65 -34.24 -8.27
C ALA A 7 -22.71 -33.12 -8.76
N ILE A 8 -23.26 -32.06 -9.39
CA ILE A 8 -22.49 -30.92 -9.88
C ILE A 8 -21.97 -30.07 -8.71
N ALA A 9 -22.77 -29.90 -7.65
CA ALA A 9 -22.37 -29.13 -6.48
C ALA A 9 -21.27 -29.85 -5.67
N ALA A 10 -21.33 -31.18 -5.54
CA ALA A 10 -20.32 -31.97 -4.85
C ALA A 10 -18.95 -31.97 -5.58
N ALA A 11 -18.96 -31.95 -6.92
CA ALA A 11 -17.75 -31.86 -7.72
C ALA A 11 -17.01 -30.52 -7.53
N ASN A 12 -17.74 -29.40 -7.38
CA ASN A 12 -17.13 -28.08 -7.16
C ASN A 12 -16.46 -27.93 -5.78
N VAL A 13 -16.96 -28.64 -4.76
CA VAL A 13 -16.35 -28.61 -3.42
C VAL A 13 -15.04 -29.41 -3.40
N ALA A 14 -14.99 -30.54 -4.11
CA ALA A 14 -13.79 -31.37 -4.22
C ALA A 14 -12.64 -30.69 -4.99
N ASP A 15 -12.95 -29.84 -5.98
CA ASP A 15 -11.93 -29.18 -6.81
C ASP A 15 -11.30 -27.94 -6.12
N SER A 16 -11.94 -27.39 -5.08
CA SER A 16 -11.43 -26.25 -4.32
C SER A 16 -10.28 -26.58 -3.34
N HIS A 17 -10.00 -27.86 -3.14
CA HIS A 17 -8.90 -28.35 -2.30
C HIS A 17 -7.76 -28.97 -3.11
N VAL A 18 -7.64 -28.62 -4.40
CA VAL A 18 -6.34 -28.68 -5.06
C VAL A 18 -5.45 -27.70 -4.31
N MET A 19 -4.71 -28.24 -3.34
CA MET A 19 -3.69 -27.57 -2.55
C MET A 19 -2.72 -26.94 -3.54
N SER A 20 -3.04 -25.71 -3.94
CA SER A 20 -2.21 -24.90 -4.81
C SER A 20 -0.92 -24.76 -4.05
N ARG A 21 0.09 -25.52 -4.49
CA ARG A 21 1.46 -25.40 -4.01
C ARG A 21 1.71 -23.90 -3.82
N PRO A 22 1.97 -23.43 -2.58
CA PRO A 22 2.20 -22.01 -2.36
C PRO A 22 3.25 -21.58 -3.37
N LEU A 23 3.00 -20.46 -4.05
CA LEU A 23 3.93 -19.86 -5.00
C LEU A 23 5.32 -20.07 -4.42
N ALA A 24 6.16 -20.82 -5.16
CA ALA A 24 7.37 -21.46 -4.66
C ALA A 24 8.02 -20.58 -3.60
N VAL A 25 8.28 -21.12 -2.40
CA VAL A 25 8.72 -20.51 -1.11
C VAL A 25 9.45 -19.14 -1.16
N ASP A 26 10.07 -18.80 -2.28
CA ASP A 26 10.75 -17.55 -2.62
C ASP A 26 9.87 -16.47 -3.30
N MET A 27 8.60 -16.74 -3.64
CA MET A 27 7.74 -15.83 -4.40
C MET A 27 6.58 -15.27 -3.55
N ILE A 28 6.48 -13.94 -3.51
CA ILE A 28 5.39 -13.24 -2.84
C ILE A 28 4.08 -13.44 -3.63
N ASP A 29 3.00 -13.84 -2.94
CA ASP A 29 1.67 -13.94 -3.54
C ASP A 29 1.06 -12.58 -3.84
N ARG A 30 1.00 -12.28 -5.14
CA ARG A 30 0.52 -11.02 -5.68
C ARG A 30 -1.01 -10.91 -5.81
N ARG A 31 -1.74 -11.97 -5.49
CA ARG A 31 -3.21 -12.04 -5.62
C ARG A 31 -3.94 -11.58 -4.37
N THR A 32 -3.22 -11.55 -3.24
CA THR A 32 -3.73 -11.13 -1.94
C THR A 32 -4.29 -9.71 -1.97
N ARG A 33 -5.22 -9.40 -1.07
CA ARG A 33 -5.79 -8.05 -0.93
C ARG A 33 -4.70 -7.06 -0.52
N GLU A 34 -3.83 -7.51 0.37
CA GLU A 34 -2.68 -6.79 0.92
C GLU A 34 -1.71 -6.40 -0.19
N TRP A 35 -1.41 -7.31 -1.13
CA TRP A 35 -0.56 -7.00 -2.27
C TRP A 35 -1.19 -6.00 -3.24
N ARG A 36 -2.48 -6.16 -3.53
CA ARG A 36 -3.21 -5.18 -4.36
C ARG A 36 -3.20 -3.79 -3.71
N ARG A 37 -3.42 -3.74 -2.39
CA ARG A 37 -3.37 -2.51 -1.61
C ARG A 37 -1.98 -1.86 -1.62
N ARG A 38 -0.90 -2.64 -1.50
CA ARG A 38 0.48 -2.17 -1.68
C ARG A 38 0.65 -1.51 -3.06
N GLY A 39 0.16 -2.14 -4.12
CA GLY A 39 0.21 -1.59 -5.49
C GLY A 39 -0.53 -0.26 -5.64
N GLU A 40 -1.72 -0.14 -5.03
CA GLU A 40 -2.47 1.12 -5.00
C GLU A 40 -1.69 2.24 -4.31
N LEU A 41 -1.11 1.97 -3.14
CA LEU A 41 -0.35 2.96 -2.38
C LEU A 41 0.91 3.41 -3.12
N ILE A 42 1.61 2.49 -3.78
CA ILE A 42 2.74 2.83 -4.65
C ILE A 42 2.29 3.80 -5.74
N ALA A 43 1.19 3.50 -6.44
CA ALA A 43 0.67 4.37 -7.49
C ALA A 43 0.31 5.77 -6.95
N VAL A 44 -0.32 5.84 -5.78
CA VAL A 44 -0.67 7.11 -5.10
C VAL A 44 0.57 7.91 -4.76
N PHE A 45 1.56 7.29 -4.10
CA PHE A 45 2.78 7.99 -3.70
C PHE A 45 3.61 8.43 -4.90
N THR A 46 3.73 7.60 -5.94
CA THR A 46 4.40 7.97 -7.19
C THR A 46 3.70 9.14 -7.88
N ALA A 47 2.36 9.10 -7.98
CA ALA A 47 1.59 10.21 -8.56
C ALA A 47 1.80 11.51 -7.77
N ALA A 48 1.76 11.45 -6.43
CA ALA A 48 1.98 12.60 -5.56
C ALA A 48 3.40 13.19 -5.66
N LEU A 49 4.38 12.39 -6.10
CA LEU A 49 5.77 12.81 -6.29
C LEU A 49 6.07 13.37 -7.70
N GLY A 50 5.06 13.46 -8.57
CA GLY A 50 5.20 14.03 -9.91
C GLY A 50 5.25 12.99 -11.04
N GLY A 51 4.85 11.74 -10.79
CA GLY A 51 4.65 10.73 -11.84
C GLY A 51 5.90 9.89 -12.16
N SER A 52 6.00 9.44 -13.42
CA SER A 52 6.79 8.27 -13.85
C SER A 52 8.32 8.37 -13.71
N ALA A 53 8.88 9.55 -13.48
CA ALA A 53 10.34 9.77 -13.39
C ALA A 53 10.83 9.72 -11.94
N VAL A 54 10.60 8.61 -11.24
CA VAL A 54 11.11 8.38 -9.89
C VAL A 54 12.49 7.71 -9.97
N SER A 55 13.49 8.25 -9.26
CA SER A 55 14.80 7.59 -9.18
C SER A 55 14.68 6.20 -8.52
N PRO A 56 15.53 5.22 -8.85
CA PRO A 56 15.45 3.88 -8.25
C PRO A 56 15.49 3.90 -6.72
N MET A 57 16.29 4.81 -6.15
CA MET A 57 16.38 5.01 -4.70
C MET A 57 15.05 5.51 -4.10
N LEU A 58 14.37 6.43 -4.78
CA LEU A 58 13.08 6.93 -4.33
C LEU A 58 11.97 5.89 -4.55
N ALA A 59 12.04 5.09 -5.62
CA ALA A 59 11.13 3.98 -5.85
C ALA A 59 11.21 2.95 -4.71
N ALA A 60 12.41 2.56 -4.27
CA ALA A 60 12.60 1.68 -3.12
C ALA A 60 11.99 2.25 -1.82
N LYS A 61 12.10 3.57 -1.60
CA LYS A 61 11.47 4.24 -0.44
C LYS A 61 9.94 4.25 -0.53
N ILE A 62 9.39 4.47 -1.73
CA ILE A 62 7.94 4.40 -1.98
C ILE A 62 7.42 3.00 -1.67
N GLU A 63 8.11 1.97 -2.14
CA GLU A 63 7.76 0.58 -1.87
C GLU A 63 7.75 0.27 -0.36
N ALA A 64 8.81 0.65 0.36
CA ALA A 64 8.88 0.47 1.81
C ALA A 64 7.77 1.23 2.56
N ALA A 65 7.45 2.46 2.14
CA ALA A 65 6.37 3.24 2.74
C ALA A 65 5.00 2.58 2.52
N ALA A 66 4.74 2.08 1.31
CA ALA A 66 3.50 1.37 0.98
C ALA A 66 3.35 0.06 1.77
N GLU A 67 4.43 -0.70 1.94
CA GLU A 67 4.44 -1.92 2.74
C GLU A 67 4.13 -1.65 4.22
N LEU A 68 4.80 -0.65 4.80
CA LEU A 68 4.57 -0.28 6.21
C LEU A 68 3.15 0.24 6.44
N ALA A 69 2.59 0.97 5.49
CA ALA A 69 1.20 1.40 5.53
C ALA A 69 0.23 0.21 5.51
N VAL A 70 0.45 -0.78 4.63
CA VAL A 70 -0.36 -2.02 4.60
C VAL A 70 -0.24 -2.79 5.91
N VAL A 71 0.96 -2.91 6.49
CA VAL A 71 1.15 -3.55 7.80
C VAL A 71 0.39 -2.82 8.89
N ALA A 72 0.39 -1.49 8.90
CA ALA A 72 -0.38 -0.70 9.85
C ALA A 72 -1.91 -0.88 9.67
N GLU A 73 -2.39 -0.96 8.42
CA GLU A 73 -3.80 -1.27 8.10
C GLU A 73 -4.20 -2.66 8.62
N MET A 74 -3.37 -3.68 8.36
CA MET A 74 -3.60 -5.06 8.83
C MET A 74 -3.60 -5.14 10.35
N THR A 75 -2.63 -4.50 11.01
CA THR A 75 -2.50 -4.51 12.47
C THR A 75 -3.71 -3.83 13.12
N ARG A 76 -4.17 -2.71 12.55
CA ARG A 76 -5.40 -2.05 13.01
C ARG A 76 -6.64 -2.91 12.80
N ALA A 77 -6.78 -3.56 11.65
CA ALA A 77 -7.89 -4.46 11.37
C ALA A 77 -7.92 -5.64 12.37
N ALA A 78 -6.77 -6.24 12.63
CA ALA A 78 -6.60 -7.31 13.61
C ALA A 78 -6.97 -6.87 15.04
N PHE A 79 -6.54 -5.67 15.45
CA PHE A 79 -6.89 -5.09 16.74
C PHE A 79 -8.40 -4.83 16.87
N MET A 80 -9.02 -4.23 15.83
CA MET A 80 -10.47 -3.97 15.80
C MET A 80 -11.31 -5.25 15.79
N ALA A 81 -10.81 -6.32 15.17
CA ALA A 81 -11.44 -7.63 15.18
C ALA A 81 -11.25 -8.39 16.52
N GLY A 82 -10.43 -7.87 17.43
CA GLY A 82 -10.08 -8.55 18.69
C GLY A 82 -9.16 -9.76 18.50
N THR A 83 -8.48 -9.87 17.35
CA THR A 83 -7.65 -11.01 17.00
C THR A 83 -6.16 -10.62 16.90
N GLY A 84 -5.40 -10.81 17.97
CA GLY A 84 -3.93 -10.97 17.88
C GLY A 84 -3.08 -9.72 17.72
N ALA A 85 -3.63 -8.51 17.77
CA ALA A 85 -2.85 -7.27 17.86
C ALA A 85 -3.19 -6.52 19.15
N THR A 86 -2.20 -5.89 19.77
CA THR A 86 -2.40 -5.00 20.92
C THR A 86 -2.55 -3.54 20.49
N ALA A 87 -3.02 -2.68 21.39
CA ALA A 87 -3.06 -1.24 21.13
C ALA A 87 -1.65 -0.66 20.86
N ASP A 88 -0.62 -1.19 21.53
CA ASP A 88 0.76 -0.76 21.30
C ASP A 88 1.26 -1.16 19.90
N ASP A 89 0.90 -2.35 19.41
CA ASP A 89 1.24 -2.78 18.05
C ASP A 89 0.64 -1.84 16.99
N VAL A 90 -0.61 -1.41 17.18
CA VAL A 90 -1.27 -0.45 16.31
C VAL A 90 -0.52 0.88 16.30
N VAL A 91 -0.16 1.41 17.48
CA VAL A 91 0.57 2.67 17.59
C VAL A 91 1.96 2.55 16.96
N ARG A 92 2.68 1.45 17.22
CA ARG A 92 4.03 1.21 16.70
C ARG A 92 4.04 1.14 15.18
N THR A 93 3.16 0.32 14.59
CA THR A 93 3.08 0.14 13.13
C THR A 93 2.61 1.41 12.43
N ALA A 94 1.61 2.10 12.98
CA ALA A 94 1.15 3.39 12.45
C ALA A 94 2.26 4.45 12.47
N ASN A 95 3.03 4.54 13.56
CA ASN A 95 4.14 5.49 13.65
C ASN A 95 5.25 5.19 12.63
N GLN A 96 5.56 3.91 12.38
CA GLN A 96 6.55 3.54 11.36
C GLN A 96 6.07 3.89 9.95
N ALA A 97 4.81 3.59 9.62
CA ALA A 97 4.21 4.00 8.35
C ALA A 97 4.27 5.52 8.16
N GLN A 98 3.84 6.31 9.16
CA GLN A 98 3.88 7.77 9.09
C GLN A 98 5.30 8.32 8.92
N ARG A 99 6.31 7.73 9.55
CA ARG A 99 7.71 8.14 9.40
C ARG A 99 8.20 7.88 7.98
N ALA A 100 7.88 6.71 7.42
CA ALA A 100 8.24 6.36 6.04
C ALA A 100 7.55 7.29 5.02
N GLU A 101 6.25 7.55 5.19
CA GLU A 101 5.49 8.50 4.36
C GLU A 101 6.08 9.92 4.43
N LYS A 102 6.41 10.41 5.62
CA LYS A 102 7.06 11.72 5.80
C LYS A 102 8.42 11.77 5.10
N ALA A 103 9.19 10.69 5.12
CA ALA A 103 10.49 10.60 4.46
C ALA A 103 10.41 10.70 2.93
N LEU A 104 9.23 10.50 2.33
CA LEU A 104 8.99 10.75 0.90
C LEU A 104 8.97 12.25 0.56
N GLY A 105 8.72 13.13 1.55
CA GLY A 105 8.76 14.57 1.36
C GLY A 105 7.60 15.14 0.53
N ILE A 106 6.51 14.39 0.32
CA ILE A 106 5.35 14.79 -0.50
C ILE A 106 4.79 16.14 -0.03
N ALA A 107 4.52 16.30 1.27
CA ALA A 107 3.96 17.53 1.84
C ALA A 107 4.88 18.76 1.72
N ALA A 108 6.20 18.56 1.60
CA ALA A 108 7.14 19.66 1.40
C ALA A 108 7.09 20.19 -0.05
N ARG A 109 6.79 19.33 -1.03
CA ARG A 109 6.73 19.67 -2.45
C ARG A 109 5.48 20.47 -2.83
N THR A 110 4.38 20.30 -2.10
CA THR A 110 3.11 20.99 -2.37
C THR A 110 3.06 22.42 -1.80
N LYS A 111 4.05 22.83 -1.00
CA LYS A 111 4.06 24.19 -0.44
C LYS A 111 4.37 25.22 -1.54
N PRO A 112 3.55 26.27 -1.71
CA PRO A 112 3.84 27.32 -2.67
C PRO A 112 5.20 27.95 -2.33
N GLN A 113 6.07 28.07 -3.32
CA GLN A 113 7.33 28.78 -3.14
C GLN A 113 7.03 30.26 -2.87
N LYS A 114 7.65 30.81 -1.82
CA LYS A 114 7.63 32.26 -1.59
C LYS A 114 8.27 32.95 -2.80
N PRO A 115 7.77 34.12 -3.23
CA PRO A 115 8.38 34.88 -4.30
C PRO A 115 9.87 35.09 -4.02
N SER A 116 10.72 34.90 -5.03
CA SER A 116 12.14 35.20 -4.90
C SER A 116 12.33 36.71 -4.65
N LEU A 117 13.50 37.08 -4.10
CA LEU A 117 13.87 38.49 -3.96
C LEU A 117 13.79 39.21 -5.31
N GLU A 118 14.21 38.55 -6.40
CA GLU A 118 14.10 39.07 -7.77
C GLU A 118 12.64 39.26 -8.22
N ALA A 119 11.73 38.33 -7.88
CA ALA A 119 10.31 38.49 -8.17
C ALA A 119 9.69 39.68 -7.42
N TYR A 120 10.18 39.96 -6.21
CA TYR A 120 9.78 41.12 -5.43
C TYR A 120 10.33 42.43 -6.01
N LEU A 121 11.60 42.43 -6.43
CA LEU A 121 12.28 43.60 -6.99
C LEU A 121 11.79 43.95 -8.40
N SER A 122 11.32 42.97 -9.18
CA SER A 122 10.78 43.17 -10.53
C SER A 122 9.29 43.56 -10.57
N GLY A 123 8.62 43.63 -9.41
CA GLY A 123 7.18 43.95 -9.33
C GLY A 123 6.25 42.83 -9.84
N ALA A 124 6.79 41.67 -10.20
CA ALA A 124 6.03 40.50 -10.67
C ALA A 124 5.29 39.76 -9.54
N ALA A 125 5.47 40.18 -8.28
CA ALA A 125 4.90 39.58 -7.09
C ALA A 125 3.64 40.30 -6.55
N ALA A 126 3.08 41.26 -7.29
CA ALA A 126 1.85 42.00 -6.92
C ALA A 126 0.57 41.31 -7.43
#